data_AF-A0A3P7IPQ8-F1
#
_entry.id   AF-A0A3P7IPQ8-F1
#
_cell.length_a   1.000
_cell.length_b   1.000
_cell.length_c   1.000
_cell.angle_alpha   90.00
_cell.angle_beta   90.00
_cell.angle_gamma   90.00
#
_symmetry.space_group_name_H-M   'P 1'
#
loop_
_entity.id
_entity.type
_entity.pdbx_description
1 polymer ?
#
loop_
_entity_poly.entity_id
_entity_poly.type
_entity_poly.pdbx_seq_one_letter_code
_entity_poly.pdbx_strand_id
1 'polypeptide(L)'
;MNSALHQTGLMFLRSAIERILSDRDIKRKENLQLKKACENVLEELKGENYASDNNNGEVLPDKERIVEADRYFLPFELACKSRSPKIVITALDCLQKLIAYGHLTGRGADSSNPDRKLIDRIVEAICSSFIGQGTDEAVLLQIIKAILAVVLTNNCEVHEGSLLLAVRTCFTIFLATKSPINQSTAKGTLTQVINAVFANMERVGNTKDDSVIVHEVVEHLVSSAVNMALEGNDEVESRSGRGGAGASTIWGENDGAHAEDQITFPNVEQKDAFLVFRALCVLAQKDEGDVNDPRNTHLNSKMLALEMLLLVLQNSSTTLQNAQPFTLLIRKSLCVALSRNAVSSNVKVCQGSFTSVKRVFEKSLAIFVQLLDKFKVHLKLQIEVFFKEIIISMLESSSCSFEHKWIVLHTI
;
A
#
# COMPACT_ATOMS: atom_id res chain seq x y z
N MET A 1 8.69 -34.43 -4.74
CA MET A 1 7.80 -33.29 -4.42
C MET A 1 7.75 -32.24 -5.53
N ASN A 2 8.88 -31.84 -6.12
CA ASN A 2 8.91 -30.79 -7.16
C ASN A 2 8.23 -31.17 -8.51
N SER A 3 8.19 -32.44 -8.92
CA SER A 3 7.49 -32.84 -10.15
C SER A 3 5.97 -32.74 -10.05
N ALA A 4 5.40 -33.00 -8.87
CA ALA A 4 3.96 -32.89 -8.64
C ALA A 4 3.51 -31.42 -8.62
N LEU A 5 4.30 -30.53 -8.01
CA LEU A 5 4.10 -29.06 -8.07
C LEU A 5 4.21 -28.56 -9.50
N HIS A 6 5.22 -28.99 -10.25
CA HIS A 6 5.41 -28.65 -11.67
C HIS A 6 4.21 -29.09 -12.53
N GLN A 7 3.75 -30.33 -12.38
CA GLN A 7 2.59 -30.86 -13.10
C GLN A 7 1.29 -30.15 -12.71
N THR A 8 1.16 -29.76 -11.44
CA THR A 8 0.02 -28.99 -10.93
C THR A 8 -0.02 -27.57 -11.53
N GLY A 9 1.13 -26.88 -11.60
CA GLY A 9 1.25 -25.57 -12.23
C GLY A 9 0.89 -25.60 -13.73
N LEU A 10 1.40 -26.59 -14.47
CA LEU A 10 1.05 -26.79 -15.89
C LEU A 10 -0.42 -27.14 -16.09
N MET A 11 -1.01 -28.00 -15.23
CA MET A 11 -2.44 -28.31 -15.28
C MET A 11 -3.29 -27.07 -15.01
N PHE A 12 -2.91 -26.22 -14.04
CA PHE A 12 -3.62 -24.97 -13.78
C PHE A 12 -3.49 -23.98 -14.92
N LEU A 13 -2.28 -23.78 -15.45
CA LEU A 13 -2.03 -22.88 -16.59
C LEU A 13 -2.84 -23.31 -17.81
N ARG A 14 -2.82 -24.61 -18.14
CA ARG A 14 -3.58 -25.16 -19.27
C ARG A 14 -5.09 -25.05 -19.05
N SER A 15 -5.59 -25.43 -17.88
CA SER A 15 -7.02 -25.33 -17.57
C SER A 15 -7.50 -23.88 -17.59
N ALA A 16 -6.68 -22.94 -17.11
CA ALA A 16 -6.93 -21.51 -17.18
C ALA A 16 -7.08 -21.02 -18.61
N ILE A 17 -6.12 -21.36 -19.46
CA ILE A 17 -6.07 -20.93 -20.87
C ILE A 17 -7.21 -21.57 -21.66
N GLU A 18 -7.51 -22.85 -21.44
CA GLU A 18 -8.67 -23.53 -22.05
C GLU A 18 -9.99 -22.90 -21.56
N ARG A 19 -10.09 -22.50 -20.28
CA ARG A 19 -11.27 -21.82 -19.74
C ARG A 19 -11.43 -20.41 -20.30
N ILE A 20 -10.33 -19.69 -20.50
CA ILE A 20 -10.30 -18.39 -21.20
C ILE A 20 -10.77 -18.61 -22.64
N LEU A 21 -10.15 -19.50 -23.41
CA LEU A 21 -10.48 -19.80 -24.82
C LEU A 21 -11.91 -20.31 -25.06
N SER A 22 -12.49 -21.02 -24.08
CA SER A 22 -13.87 -21.51 -24.16
C SER A 22 -14.93 -20.43 -23.89
N ASP A 23 -14.54 -19.25 -23.40
CA ASP A 23 -15.47 -18.15 -23.18
C ASP A 23 -15.98 -17.55 -24.50
N ARG A 24 -17.28 -17.26 -24.56
CA ARG A 24 -17.96 -16.78 -25.77
C ARG A 24 -17.47 -15.40 -26.20
N ASP A 25 -17.00 -14.58 -25.25
CA ASP A 25 -16.56 -13.21 -25.50
C ASP A 25 -15.18 -13.11 -26.18
N ILE A 26 -14.42 -14.21 -26.25
CA ILE A 26 -13.13 -14.27 -26.97
C ILE A 26 -13.31 -14.21 -28.48
N LYS A 27 -14.50 -14.55 -28.99
CA LYS A 27 -14.82 -14.46 -30.42
C LYS A 27 -14.97 -13.01 -30.91
N ARG A 28 -14.99 -12.01 -30.01
CA ARG A 28 -15.07 -10.60 -30.39
C ARG A 28 -13.74 -10.11 -30.98
N LYS A 29 -13.81 -9.23 -31.99
CA LYS A 29 -12.63 -8.67 -32.68
C LYS A 29 -11.62 -8.01 -31.72
N GLU A 30 -12.10 -7.43 -30.62
CA GLU A 30 -11.28 -6.79 -29.58
C GLU A 30 -10.35 -7.78 -28.84
N ASN A 31 -10.70 -9.08 -28.79
CA ASN A 31 -9.94 -10.12 -28.08
C ASN A 31 -9.14 -11.03 -29.04
N LEU A 32 -8.97 -10.66 -30.31
CA LEU A 32 -8.30 -11.52 -31.30
C LEU A 32 -6.81 -11.73 -30.98
N GLN A 33 -6.15 -10.72 -30.43
CA GLN A 33 -4.77 -10.82 -29.95
C GLN A 33 -4.66 -11.74 -28.73
N LEU A 34 -5.60 -11.63 -27.79
CA LEU A 34 -5.70 -12.54 -26.64
C LEU A 34 -5.90 -13.98 -27.11
N LYS A 35 -6.80 -14.21 -28.08
CA LYS A 35 -7.05 -15.54 -28.64
C LYS A 35 -5.78 -16.16 -29.24
N LYS A 36 -5.06 -15.41 -30.08
CA LYS A 36 -3.78 -15.87 -30.66
C LYS A 36 -2.73 -16.14 -29.59
N ALA A 37 -2.61 -15.28 -28.59
CA ALA A 37 -1.66 -15.47 -27.49
C ALA A 37 -1.99 -16.74 -26.68
N CYS A 38 -3.26 -16.98 -26.38
CA CYS A 38 -3.70 -18.20 -25.71
C CYS A 38 -3.50 -19.47 -26.57
N GLU A 39 -3.75 -19.40 -27.88
CA GLU A 39 -3.52 -20.52 -28.80
C GLU A 39 -2.01 -20.85 -28.91
N ASN A 40 -1.15 -19.85 -29.05
CA ASN A 40 0.31 -20.04 -29.09
C ASN A 40 0.84 -20.70 -27.81
N VAL A 41 0.41 -20.22 -26.63
CA VAL A 41 0.83 -20.82 -25.35
C VAL A 41 0.32 -22.27 -25.23
N LEU A 42 -0.90 -22.56 -25.71
CA LEU A 42 -1.42 -23.93 -25.70
C LEU A 42 -0.66 -24.85 -26.66
N GLU A 43 -0.16 -24.35 -27.78
CA GLU A 43 0.71 -25.08 -28.71
C GLU A 43 2.09 -25.35 -28.11
N GLU A 44 2.72 -24.36 -27.47
CA GLU A 44 4.00 -24.52 -26.78
C GLU A 44 3.90 -25.52 -25.61
N LEU A 45 2.84 -25.45 -24.80
CA LEU A 45 2.57 -26.40 -23.72
C LEU A 45 2.26 -27.82 -24.20
N LYS A 46 1.76 -27.99 -25.43
CA LYS A 46 1.62 -29.31 -26.06
C LYS A 46 2.97 -29.83 -26.55
N GLY A 47 3.82 -28.96 -27.10
CA GLY A 47 5.17 -29.31 -27.56
C GLY A 47 6.09 -29.83 -26.46
N GLU A 48 6.05 -29.22 -25.27
CA GLU A 48 6.87 -29.64 -24.11
C GLU A 48 6.52 -31.05 -23.58
N ASN A 49 5.25 -31.48 -23.72
CA ASN A 49 4.84 -32.82 -23.32
C ASN A 49 5.39 -33.93 -24.23
N TYR A 50 5.63 -33.65 -25.52
CA TYR A 50 6.19 -34.62 -26.46
C TYR A 50 7.71 -34.78 -26.36
N ALA A 51 8.42 -33.78 -25.80
CA ALA A 51 9.87 -33.85 -25.61
C ALA A 51 10.28 -34.69 -24.38
N SER A 52 9.37 -34.86 -23.40
CA SER A 52 9.66 -35.65 -22.18
C SER A 52 9.58 -37.17 -22.37
N ASP A 53 8.96 -37.67 -23.45
CA ASP A 53 8.84 -39.12 -23.69
C ASP A 53 10.01 -39.73 -24.49
N ASN A 54 10.96 -38.92 -25.00
CA ASN A 54 11.96 -39.40 -25.96
C ASN A 54 13.45 -39.31 -25.54
N ASN A 55 13.79 -38.79 -24.34
CA ASN A 55 15.19 -38.73 -23.90
C ASN A 55 15.48 -39.70 -22.74
N ASN A 56 15.77 -40.95 -23.11
CA ASN A 56 16.59 -41.84 -22.31
C ASN A 56 18.06 -41.42 -22.44
N GLY A 57 18.63 -40.80 -21.40
CA GLY A 57 20.08 -40.69 -21.23
C GLY A 57 20.57 -39.33 -20.73
N GLU A 58 21.34 -39.40 -19.65
CA GLU A 58 22.17 -38.36 -19.01
C GLU A 58 21.51 -37.50 -17.91
N VAL A 59 21.80 -37.93 -16.68
CA VAL A 59 21.52 -37.28 -15.41
C VAL A 59 22.60 -36.23 -15.16
N LEU A 60 22.26 -34.96 -15.37
CA LEU A 60 22.92 -33.81 -14.75
C LEU A 60 21.84 -32.99 -14.03
N PRO A 61 21.94 -32.77 -12.70
CA PRO A 61 20.92 -32.08 -11.94
C PRO A 61 21.30 -30.60 -11.81
N ASP A 62 21.12 -29.77 -12.83
CA ASP A 62 21.36 -28.33 -12.67
C ASP A 62 20.37 -27.47 -13.46
N LYS A 63 19.82 -26.47 -12.74
CA LYS A 63 18.74 -25.52 -13.07
C LYS A 63 17.32 -26.03 -12.83
N GLU A 64 16.90 -25.91 -11.57
CA GLU A 64 15.55 -25.56 -11.11
C GLU A 64 14.43 -25.75 -12.15
N ARG A 65 13.79 -26.92 -12.14
CA ARG A 65 12.55 -27.22 -12.89
C ARG A 65 11.33 -26.47 -12.33
N ILE A 66 11.45 -25.15 -12.14
CA ILE A 66 10.31 -24.26 -11.97
C ILE A 66 9.82 -23.96 -13.39
N VAL A 67 8.52 -24.20 -13.68
CA VAL A 67 7.94 -23.67 -14.91
C VAL A 67 8.16 -22.17 -14.86
N GLU A 68 8.95 -21.60 -15.76
CA GLU A 68 9.03 -20.14 -15.94
C GLU A 68 7.69 -19.66 -16.53
N ALA A 69 6.62 -19.68 -15.71
CA ALA A 69 5.32 -19.13 -16.06
C ALA A 69 5.42 -17.64 -16.43
N ASP A 70 6.54 -17.01 -16.03
CA ASP A 70 7.04 -15.71 -16.44
C ASP A 70 6.94 -15.50 -17.98
N ARG A 71 7.24 -16.52 -18.80
CA ARG A 71 7.15 -16.42 -20.29
C ARG A 71 5.71 -16.43 -20.80
N TYR A 72 4.82 -17.05 -20.05
CA TYR A 72 3.41 -17.23 -20.39
C TYR A 72 2.51 -16.15 -19.78
N PHE A 73 3.08 -15.02 -19.34
CA PHE A 73 2.33 -13.94 -18.70
C PHE A 73 1.52 -13.06 -19.68
N LEU A 74 1.99 -12.89 -20.91
CA LEU A 74 1.36 -11.99 -21.90
C LEU A 74 -0.16 -12.25 -22.14
N PRO A 75 -0.64 -13.50 -22.28
CA PRO A 75 -2.08 -13.77 -22.39
C PRO A 75 -2.87 -13.31 -21.16
N PHE A 76 -2.31 -13.44 -19.96
CA PHE A 76 -2.98 -12.98 -18.73
C PHE A 76 -3.05 -11.46 -18.65
N GLU A 77 -2.02 -10.75 -19.09
CA GLU A 77 -2.05 -9.30 -19.17
C GLU A 77 -3.16 -8.81 -20.11
N LEU A 78 -3.26 -9.42 -21.30
CA LEU A 78 -4.33 -9.11 -22.25
C LEU A 78 -5.71 -9.49 -21.72
N ALA A 79 -5.82 -10.58 -20.96
CA ALA A 79 -7.05 -11.00 -20.33
C ALA A 79 -7.51 -10.03 -19.23
N CYS A 80 -6.58 -9.48 -18.44
CA CYS A 80 -6.87 -8.44 -17.43
C CYS A 80 -7.38 -7.13 -18.05
N LYS A 81 -6.92 -6.79 -19.27
CA LYS A 81 -7.39 -5.63 -20.05
C LYS A 81 -8.71 -5.87 -20.78
N SER A 82 -9.26 -7.08 -20.74
CA SER A 82 -10.50 -7.41 -21.45
C SER A 82 -11.71 -6.76 -20.79
N ARG A 83 -12.71 -6.39 -21.60
CA ARG A 83 -13.97 -5.80 -21.12
C ARG A 83 -14.95 -6.80 -20.51
N SER A 84 -14.69 -8.11 -20.62
CA SER A 84 -15.57 -9.14 -20.07
C SER A 84 -15.16 -9.50 -18.64
N PRO A 85 -16.02 -9.27 -17.63
CA PRO A 85 -15.71 -9.58 -16.23
C PRO A 85 -15.34 -11.04 -16.00
N LYS A 86 -15.94 -11.99 -16.74
CA LYS A 86 -15.68 -13.43 -16.59
C LYS A 86 -14.25 -13.81 -16.97
N ILE A 87 -13.74 -13.20 -18.04
CA ILE A 87 -12.36 -13.40 -18.50
C ILE A 87 -11.39 -12.84 -17.47
N VAL A 88 -11.65 -11.62 -16.98
CA VAL A 88 -10.82 -10.94 -15.98
C VAL A 88 -10.79 -11.74 -14.67
N ILE A 89 -11.95 -12.22 -14.17
CA ILE A 89 -12.02 -13.06 -12.95
C ILE A 89 -11.20 -14.33 -13.11
N THR A 90 -11.31 -15.01 -14.26
CA THR A 90 -10.54 -16.23 -14.52
C THR A 90 -9.05 -15.93 -14.56
N ALA A 91 -8.64 -14.87 -15.26
CA ALA A 91 -7.24 -14.48 -15.36
C ALA A 91 -6.64 -14.14 -13.98
N LEU A 92 -7.33 -13.32 -13.19
CA LEU A 92 -6.88 -12.91 -11.86
C LEU A 92 -6.82 -14.09 -10.87
N ASP A 93 -7.76 -15.04 -10.94
CA ASP A 93 -7.73 -16.28 -10.15
C ASP A 93 -6.54 -17.17 -10.49
N CYS A 94 -6.23 -17.28 -11.78
CA CYS A 94 -5.08 -18.05 -12.22
C CYS A 94 -3.77 -17.36 -11.84
N LEU A 95 -3.66 -16.04 -12.00
CA LEU A 95 -2.50 -15.28 -11.53
C LEU A 95 -2.30 -15.43 -10.02
N GLN A 96 -3.37 -15.29 -9.23
CA GLN A 96 -3.33 -15.47 -7.78
C GLN A 96 -2.77 -16.85 -7.39
N LYS A 97 -3.22 -17.92 -8.04
CA LYS A 97 -2.74 -19.29 -7.79
C LYS A 97 -1.30 -19.49 -8.21
N LEU A 98 -0.93 -19.05 -9.42
CA LEU A 98 0.43 -19.21 -9.95
C LEU A 98 1.46 -18.51 -9.06
N ILE A 99 1.11 -17.34 -8.53
CA ILE A 99 1.94 -16.56 -7.60
C ILE A 99 1.98 -17.25 -6.23
N ALA A 100 0.83 -17.66 -5.69
CA ALA A 100 0.75 -18.33 -4.39
C ALA A 100 1.52 -19.66 -4.32
N TYR A 101 1.54 -20.42 -5.42
CA TYR A 101 2.31 -21.67 -5.52
C TYR A 101 3.79 -21.45 -5.89
N GLY A 102 4.21 -20.21 -6.14
CA GLY A 102 5.59 -19.87 -6.50
C GLY A 102 6.00 -20.30 -7.91
N HIS A 103 5.03 -20.52 -8.81
CA HIS A 103 5.30 -20.79 -10.23
C HIS A 103 5.55 -19.50 -11.03
N LEU A 104 4.95 -18.40 -10.59
CA LEU A 104 5.20 -17.07 -11.13
C LEU A 104 5.98 -16.30 -10.07
N THR A 105 7.29 -16.13 -10.28
CA THR A 105 8.15 -15.42 -9.32
C THR A 105 8.52 -14.03 -9.79
N GLY A 106 8.48 -13.76 -11.10
CA GLY A 106 8.73 -12.44 -11.67
C GLY A 106 10.13 -11.88 -11.34
N ARG A 107 11.07 -12.77 -10.98
CA ARG A 107 12.47 -12.44 -10.68
C ARG A 107 13.27 -12.10 -11.94
N GLY A 108 12.78 -12.49 -13.11
CA GLY A 108 13.35 -12.14 -14.41
C GLY A 108 13.11 -10.67 -14.79
N ALA A 109 14.00 -10.13 -15.61
CA ALA A 109 13.81 -8.83 -16.25
C ALA A 109 12.62 -8.87 -17.23
N ASP A 110 11.88 -7.77 -17.34
CA ASP A 110 10.77 -7.68 -18.27
C ASP A 110 11.28 -7.77 -19.72
N SER A 111 10.61 -8.60 -20.52
CA SER A 111 10.85 -8.75 -21.97
C SER A 111 10.74 -7.44 -22.75
N SER A 112 10.01 -6.46 -22.21
CA SER A 112 9.80 -5.13 -22.82
C SER A 112 10.75 -4.06 -22.27
N ASN A 113 11.28 -4.21 -21.06
CA ASN A 113 12.23 -3.28 -20.43
C ASN A 113 13.21 -4.04 -19.51
N PRO A 114 14.49 -4.20 -19.91
CA PRO A 114 15.49 -4.92 -19.11
C PRO A 114 15.74 -4.31 -17.72
N ASP A 115 15.43 -3.03 -17.53
CA ASP A 115 15.62 -2.30 -16.27
C ASP A 115 14.50 -2.51 -15.24
N ARG A 116 13.41 -3.20 -15.61
CA ARG A 116 12.27 -3.47 -14.72
C ARG A 116 12.11 -4.95 -14.45
N LYS A 117 11.65 -5.29 -13.24
CA LYS A 117 11.32 -6.67 -12.89
C LYS A 117 9.97 -7.03 -13.50
N LEU A 118 9.81 -8.28 -13.95
CA LEU A 118 8.53 -8.76 -14.47
C LEU A 118 7.41 -8.66 -13.42
N ILE A 119 7.74 -8.76 -12.13
CA ILE A 119 6.76 -8.62 -11.05
C ILE A 119 6.08 -7.24 -11.02
N ASP A 120 6.79 -6.17 -11.41
CA ASP A 120 6.21 -4.83 -11.48
C ASP A 120 5.10 -4.77 -12.53
N ARG A 121 5.35 -5.38 -13.70
CA ARG A 121 4.38 -5.51 -14.79
C ARG A 121 3.18 -6.40 -14.39
N ILE A 122 3.41 -7.46 -13.60
CA ILE A 122 2.35 -8.31 -13.05
C ILE A 122 1.44 -7.51 -12.12
N VAL A 123 2.03 -6.75 -11.20
CA VAL A 123 1.29 -5.89 -10.26
C VAL A 123 0.51 -4.81 -11.01
N GLU A 124 1.13 -4.15 -12.00
CA GLU A 124 0.47 -3.17 -12.85
C GLU A 124 -0.72 -3.78 -13.61
N ALA A 125 -0.58 -4.98 -14.16
CA ALA A 125 -1.66 -5.67 -14.86
C ALA A 125 -2.84 -6.00 -13.91
N ILE A 126 -2.55 -6.52 -12.72
CA ILE A 126 -3.57 -6.81 -11.69
C ILE A 126 -4.29 -5.50 -11.30
N CYS A 127 -3.54 -4.43 -11.04
CA CYS A 127 -4.10 -3.15 -10.64
C CYS A 127 -4.87 -2.44 -11.77
N SER A 128 -4.46 -2.62 -13.03
CA SER A 128 -5.13 -2.05 -14.21
C SER A 128 -6.53 -2.63 -14.46
N SER A 129 -6.84 -3.78 -13.85
CA SER A 129 -8.18 -4.39 -13.91
C SER A 129 -9.24 -3.55 -13.18
N PHE A 130 -8.82 -2.60 -12.34
CA PHE A 130 -9.71 -1.66 -11.66
C PHE A 130 -9.93 -0.40 -12.51
N ILE A 131 -11.17 -0.18 -12.98
CA ILE A 131 -11.53 0.93 -13.87
C ILE A 131 -12.35 2.01 -13.12
N GLY A 132 -12.53 1.85 -11.79
CA GLY A 132 -13.30 2.78 -10.94
C GLY A 132 -14.68 2.25 -10.54
N GLN A 133 -15.62 3.17 -10.24
CA GLN A 133 -16.94 2.88 -9.63
C GLN A 133 -17.92 2.06 -10.50
N GLY A 134 -17.52 1.64 -11.70
CA GLY A 134 -18.29 0.76 -12.59
C GLY A 134 -17.75 -0.67 -12.70
N THR A 135 -16.73 -1.03 -11.92
CA THR A 135 -16.12 -2.36 -11.96
C THR A 135 -17.03 -3.39 -11.28
N ASP A 136 -17.12 -4.59 -11.83
CA ASP A 136 -17.91 -5.69 -11.27
C ASP A 136 -17.39 -6.11 -9.89
N GLU A 137 -18.30 -6.33 -8.93
CA GLU A 137 -17.95 -6.65 -7.54
C GLU A 137 -17.17 -7.98 -7.41
N ALA A 138 -17.39 -8.95 -8.30
CA ALA A 138 -16.62 -10.19 -8.29
C ALA A 138 -15.20 -9.99 -8.84
N VAL A 139 -15.02 -9.08 -9.82
CA VAL A 139 -13.69 -8.66 -10.28
C VAL A 139 -12.94 -7.95 -9.14
N LEU A 140 -13.58 -7.02 -8.43
CA LEU A 140 -12.96 -6.32 -7.29
C LEU A 140 -12.44 -7.29 -6.22
N LEU A 141 -13.25 -8.29 -5.86
CA LEU A 141 -12.85 -9.32 -4.90
C LEU A 141 -11.61 -10.10 -5.37
N GLN A 142 -11.54 -10.40 -6.67
CA GLN A 142 -10.43 -11.15 -7.22
C GLN A 142 -9.14 -10.32 -7.30
N ILE A 143 -9.24 -9.01 -7.59
CA ILE A 143 -8.11 -8.08 -7.52
C ILE A 143 -7.54 -8.03 -6.10
N ILE A 144 -8.40 -7.91 -5.07
CA ILE A 144 -7.98 -7.87 -3.66
C ILE A 144 -7.20 -9.15 -3.30
N LYS A 145 -7.72 -10.33 -3.68
CA LYS A 145 -7.06 -11.62 -3.43
C LYS A 145 -5.73 -11.76 -4.17
N ALA A 146 -5.65 -11.28 -5.41
CA ALA A 146 -4.43 -11.33 -6.20
C ALA A 146 -3.35 -10.41 -5.59
N ILE A 147 -3.71 -9.18 -5.20
CA ILE A 147 -2.80 -8.25 -4.50
C ILE A 147 -2.29 -8.87 -3.20
N LEU A 148 -3.18 -9.48 -2.41
CA LEU A 148 -2.79 -10.15 -1.17
C LEU A 148 -1.75 -11.25 -1.45
N ALA A 149 -2.00 -12.12 -2.43
CA ALA A 149 -1.07 -13.20 -2.76
C ALA A 149 0.30 -12.66 -3.19
N VAL A 150 0.34 -11.64 -4.05
CA VAL A 150 1.57 -11.05 -4.54
C VAL A 150 2.45 -10.51 -3.42
N VAL A 151 1.86 -9.81 -2.45
CA VAL A 151 2.62 -9.16 -1.37
C VAL A 151 3.00 -10.13 -0.25
N LEU A 152 2.16 -11.15 0.03
CA LEU A 152 2.42 -12.09 1.12
C LEU A 152 3.33 -13.27 0.73
N THR A 153 3.50 -13.56 -0.56
CA THR A 153 4.36 -14.66 -0.99
C THR A 153 5.84 -14.33 -0.81
N ASN A 154 6.60 -15.23 -0.17
CA ASN A 154 8.05 -15.11 0.00
C ASN A 154 8.84 -15.34 -1.30
N ASN A 155 8.16 -15.75 -2.37
CA ASN A 155 8.77 -16.09 -3.65
C ASN A 155 8.92 -14.88 -4.57
N CYS A 156 8.10 -13.84 -4.36
CA CYS A 156 8.07 -12.61 -5.13
C CYS A 156 8.52 -11.43 -4.24
N GLU A 157 9.44 -10.63 -4.75
CA GLU A 157 9.95 -9.45 -4.04
C GLU A 157 9.43 -8.19 -4.74
N VAL A 158 8.30 -7.67 -4.22
CA VAL A 158 7.67 -6.44 -4.70
C VAL A 158 8.09 -5.28 -3.83
N HIS A 159 8.67 -4.26 -4.46
CA HIS A 159 9.24 -3.10 -3.77
C HIS A 159 8.74 -1.78 -4.35
N GLU A 160 8.90 -0.73 -3.55
CA GLU A 160 8.75 0.68 -3.88
C GLU A 160 7.43 1.02 -4.60
N GLY A 161 7.52 1.46 -5.87
CA GLY A 161 6.38 1.94 -6.64
C GLY A 161 5.30 0.87 -6.86
N SER A 162 5.70 -0.38 -7.07
CA SER A 162 4.77 -1.49 -7.28
C SER A 162 4.02 -1.85 -6.00
N LEU A 163 4.71 -1.84 -4.86
CA LEU A 163 4.08 -2.04 -3.55
C LEU A 163 3.08 -0.91 -3.24
N LEU A 164 3.50 0.34 -3.47
CA LEU A 164 2.61 1.50 -3.29
C LEU A 164 1.40 1.44 -4.21
N LEU A 165 1.57 1.03 -5.47
CA LEU A 165 0.47 0.84 -6.41
C LEU A 165 -0.52 -0.21 -5.91
N ALA A 166 -0.05 -1.33 -5.37
CA ALA A 166 -0.88 -2.39 -4.83
C ALA A 166 -1.67 -1.92 -3.60
N VAL A 167 -1.01 -1.28 -2.63
CA VAL A 167 -1.64 -0.71 -1.43
C VAL A 167 -2.67 0.35 -1.83
N ARG A 168 -2.31 1.27 -2.73
CA ARG A 168 -3.19 2.31 -3.28
C ARG A 168 -4.43 1.71 -3.95
N THR A 169 -4.26 0.67 -4.74
CA THR A 169 -5.37 0.01 -5.45
C THR A 169 -6.31 -0.65 -4.46
N CYS A 170 -5.80 -1.39 -3.48
CA CYS A 170 -6.64 -2.02 -2.44
C CYS A 170 -7.41 -0.98 -1.62
N PHE A 171 -6.76 0.13 -1.26
CA PHE A 171 -7.38 1.26 -0.58
C PHE A 171 -8.46 1.94 -1.42
N THR A 172 -8.21 2.14 -2.71
CA THR A 172 -9.19 2.75 -3.64
C THR A 172 -10.37 1.82 -3.86
N ILE A 173 -10.15 0.51 -3.96
CA ILE A 173 -11.23 -0.49 -4.05
C ILE A 173 -12.11 -0.42 -2.81
N PHE A 174 -11.54 -0.36 -1.61
CA PHE A 174 -12.29 -0.21 -0.36
C PHE A 174 -13.24 1.00 -0.38
N LEU A 175 -12.79 2.13 -0.93
CA LEU A 175 -13.59 3.35 -1.03
C LEU A 175 -14.63 3.31 -2.16
N ALA A 176 -14.36 2.56 -3.22
CA ALA A 176 -15.22 2.51 -4.40
C ALA A 176 -16.31 1.44 -4.33
N THR A 177 -16.07 0.33 -3.62
CA THR A 177 -17.02 -0.78 -3.52
C THR A 177 -18.24 -0.42 -2.68
N LYS A 178 -19.42 -0.91 -3.10
CA LYS A 178 -20.67 -0.77 -2.34
C LYS A 178 -20.99 -2.03 -1.54
N SER A 179 -20.29 -3.13 -1.81
CA SER A 179 -20.49 -4.40 -1.15
C SER A 179 -19.81 -4.43 0.22
N PRO A 180 -20.54 -4.65 1.33
CA PRO A 180 -19.95 -4.70 2.67
C PRO A 180 -18.97 -5.87 2.82
N ILE A 181 -19.17 -6.95 2.06
CA ILE A 181 -18.25 -8.11 2.01
C ILE A 181 -16.92 -7.67 1.44
N ASN A 182 -16.94 -6.99 0.29
CA ASN A 182 -15.73 -6.52 -0.38
C ASN A 182 -15.02 -5.42 0.43
N GLN A 183 -15.77 -4.55 1.12
CA GLN A 183 -15.18 -3.58 2.07
C GLN A 183 -14.43 -4.29 3.20
N SER A 184 -15.06 -5.28 3.84
CA SER A 184 -14.42 -6.05 4.92
C SER A 184 -13.19 -6.81 4.44
N THR A 185 -13.27 -7.46 3.27
CA THR A 185 -12.14 -8.18 2.67
C THR A 185 -11.01 -7.26 2.25
N ALA A 186 -11.29 -6.09 1.65
CA ALA A 186 -10.28 -5.10 1.30
C ALA A 186 -9.56 -4.57 2.54
N LYS A 187 -10.33 -4.22 3.58
CA LYS A 187 -9.76 -3.77 4.86
C LYS A 187 -8.90 -4.85 5.51
N GLY A 188 -9.37 -6.10 5.57
CA GLY A 188 -8.59 -7.22 6.09
C GLY A 188 -7.30 -7.46 5.29
N THR A 189 -7.36 -7.29 3.97
CA THR A 189 -6.20 -7.40 3.08
C THR A 189 -5.20 -6.28 3.32
N LEU A 190 -5.65 -5.02 3.46
CA LEU A 190 -4.78 -3.90 3.79
C LEU A 190 -4.05 -4.11 5.11
N THR A 191 -4.76 -4.56 6.16
CA THR A 191 -4.16 -4.91 7.45
C THR A 191 -3.07 -5.97 7.28
N GLN A 192 -3.33 -7.04 6.52
CA GLN A 192 -2.36 -8.11 6.29
C GLN A 192 -1.15 -7.64 5.50
N VAL A 193 -1.36 -6.88 4.42
CA VAL A 193 -0.30 -6.31 3.59
C VAL A 193 0.59 -5.38 4.41
N ILE A 194 0.00 -4.46 5.17
CA ILE A 194 0.74 -3.51 6.01
C ILE A 194 1.55 -4.27 7.06
N ASN A 195 0.93 -5.19 7.79
CA ASN A 195 1.65 -5.99 8.78
C ASN A 195 2.79 -6.80 8.16
N ALA A 196 2.61 -7.35 6.95
CA ALA A 196 3.66 -8.08 6.25
C ALA A 196 4.84 -7.16 5.87
N VAL A 197 4.57 -5.95 5.38
CA VAL A 197 5.61 -4.95 5.05
C VAL A 197 6.43 -4.58 6.29
N PHE A 198 5.76 -4.30 7.41
CA PHE A 198 6.46 -3.96 8.66
C PHE A 198 7.18 -5.16 9.28
N ALA A 199 6.60 -6.37 9.21
CA ALA A 199 7.26 -7.59 9.65
C ALA A 199 8.49 -7.92 8.79
N ASN A 200 8.46 -7.65 7.49
CA ASN A 200 9.62 -7.83 6.60
C ASN A 200 10.74 -6.83 6.95
N MET A 201 10.39 -5.57 7.22
CA MET A 201 11.34 -4.58 7.73
C MET A 201 12.01 -5.05 9.03
N GLU A 202 11.24 -5.64 9.94
CA GLU A 202 11.75 -6.18 11.21
C GLU A 202 12.64 -7.40 11.03
N ARG A 203 12.27 -8.31 10.12
CA ARG A 203 13.01 -9.54 9.84
C ARG A 203 14.40 -9.24 9.28
N VAL A 204 14.50 -8.27 8.38
CA VAL A 204 15.79 -7.83 7.85
C VAL A 204 16.53 -7.01 8.92
N GLY A 205 15.79 -6.19 9.68
CA GLY A 205 16.32 -5.39 10.78
C GLY A 205 17.41 -4.41 10.33
N ASN A 206 17.96 -3.65 11.28
CA ASN A 206 19.30 -3.12 11.08
C ASN A 206 20.24 -4.33 11.13
N THR A 207 20.53 -4.95 10.00
CA THR A 207 21.81 -5.65 9.83
C THR A 207 22.85 -4.61 10.20
N LYS A 208 23.35 -4.70 11.44
CA LYS A 208 24.36 -3.81 11.99
C LYS A 208 25.63 -4.05 11.19
N ASP A 209 25.72 -3.37 10.06
CA ASP A 209 26.99 -3.16 9.42
C ASP A 209 27.65 -2.06 10.27
N ASP A 210 28.74 -2.42 10.95
CA ASP A 210 29.47 -1.52 11.85
C ASP A 210 29.88 -0.20 11.17
N SER A 211 29.80 -0.13 9.83
CA SER A 211 29.97 1.05 8.98
C SER A 211 28.87 2.12 9.15
N VAL A 212 27.61 1.72 9.35
CA VAL A 212 26.45 2.63 9.45
C VAL A 212 26.41 3.33 10.80
N ILE A 213 26.85 2.67 11.87
CA ILE A 213 26.94 3.28 13.21
C ILE A 213 27.94 4.44 13.19
N VAL A 214 29.05 4.28 12.46
CA VAL A 214 30.05 5.36 12.33
C VAL A 214 29.46 6.52 11.52
N HIS A 215 28.72 6.24 10.45
CA HIS A 215 28.08 7.28 9.65
C HIS A 215 26.95 7.99 10.41
N GLU A 216 26.15 7.27 11.18
CA GLU A 216 25.04 7.80 11.98
C GLU A 216 25.56 8.64 13.15
N VAL A 217 26.64 8.21 13.83
CA VAL A 217 27.31 9.03 14.86
C VAL A 217 27.90 10.30 14.27
N VAL A 218 28.51 10.23 13.08
CA VAL A 218 29.04 11.41 12.38
C VAL A 218 27.90 12.35 11.96
N GLU A 219 26.81 11.82 11.42
CA GLU A 219 25.67 12.64 10.99
C GLU A 219 24.89 13.25 12.17
N HIS A 220 24.82 12.55 13.30
CA HIS A 220 24.21 13.06 14.53
C HIS A 220 25.05 14.16 15.20
N LEU A 221 26.39 14.09 15.07
CA LEU A 221 27.30 15.17 15.48
C LEU A 221 27.20 16.39 14.54
N VAL A 222 27.07 16.17 13.24
CA VAL A 222 26.86 17.24 12.25
C VAL A 222 25.50 17.92 12.45
N SER A 223 24.43 17.15 12.64
CA SER A 223 23.08 17.67 12.89
C SER A 223 22.98 18.40 14.23
N SER A 224 23.68 17.92 15.26
CA SER A 224 23.77 18.62 16.55
C SER A 224 24.57 19.92 16.46
N ALA A 225 25.54 20.01 15.54
CA ALA A 225 26.27 21.25 15.27
C ALA A 225 25.44 22.26 14.47
N VAL A 226 24.62 21.79 13.51
CA VAL A 226 23.72 22.65 12.70
C VAL A 226 22.55 23.18 13.53
N ASN A 227 21.99 22.39 14.45
CA ASN A 227 20.90 22.83 15.33
C ASN A 227 21.33 23.90 16.34
N MET A 228 22.63 24.02 16.66
CA MET A 228 23.13 25.14 17.47
C MET A 228 23.35 26.43 16.67
N ALA A 229 23.23 26.39 15.34
CA ALA A 229 23.55 27.52 14.46
C ALA A 229 22.33 28.26 13.88
N LEU A 230 21.10 27.79 14.11
CA LEU A 230 19.87 28.34 13.48
C LEU A 230 18.78 28.73 14.49
N GLU A 231 19.14 29.25 15.66
CA GLU A 231 18.20 30.03 16.49
C GLU A 231 18.27 31.51 16.07
N GLY A 232 17.47 31.88 15.06
CA GLY A 232 17.28 33.28 14.68
C GLY A 232 16.44 33.46 13.40
N ASN A 233 15.21 33.97 13.58
CA ASN A 233 14.24 34.47 12.57
C ASN A 233 13.62 33.42 11.61
N ASP A 234 12.33 33.43 11.24
CA ASP A 234 11.32 34.50 11.15
C ASP A 234 9.89 33.93 11.34
N GLU A 235 9.01 34.76 11.89
CA GLU A 235 7.54 34.68 11.69
C GLU A 235 7.20 34.97 10.22
N VAL A 236 6.06 34.48 9.71
CA VAL A 236 5.10 35.20 8.84
C VAL A 236 3.97 34.27 8.37
N GLU A 237 2.73 34.74 8.56
CA GLU A 237 1.48 34.23 7.99
C GLU A 237 1.45 34.27 6.45
N SER A 238 0.63 33.42 5.81
CA SER A 238 -0.34 33.92 4.80
C SER A 238 -1.39 32.90 4.36
N ARG A 239 -2.62 33.42 4.32
CA ARG A 239 -3.81 32.87 3.65
C ARG A 239 -3.64 32.93 2.13
N SER A 240 -4.20 31.95 1.41
CA SER A 240 -4.81 32.16 0.10
C SER A 240 -5.60 30.92 -0.31
N GLY A 241 -6.82 31.12 -0.80
CA GLY A 241 -7.62 30.11 -1.47
C GLY A 241 -7.97 30.56 -2.88
N ARG A 242 -8.11 29.61 -3.82
CA ARG A 242 -9.16 29.56 -4.85
C ARG A 242 -9.02 28.31 -5.71
N GLY A 243 -10.18 27.76 -6.10
CA GLY A 243 -10.32 26.47 -6.76
C GLY A 243 -10.14 26.47 -8.29
N GLY A 244 -10.17 25.24 -8.81
CA GLY A 244 -10.26 24.89 -10.22
C GLY A 244 -10.64 23.41 -10.34
N ALA A 245 -11.76 23.14 -11.01
CA ALA A 245 -12.37 21.82 -11.14
C ALA A 245 -11.65 20.95 -12.18
N GLY A 246 -11.48 19.65 -11.87
CA GLY A 246 -11.08 18.63 -12.85
C GLY A 246 -10.42 17.40 -12.21
N ALA A 247 -11.16 16.29 -12.13
CA ALA A 247 -10.69 14.91 -11.96
C ALA A 247 -9.62 14.60 -10.88
N SER A 248 -10.10 14.38 -9.65
CA SER A 248 -9.64 13.45 -8.63
C SER A 248 -8.46 12.50 -8.97
N THR A 249 -7.30 12.76 -8.37
CA THR A 249 -6.43 11.71 -7.80
C THR A 249 -6.39 11.91 -6.29
N ILE A 250 -6.94 10.93 -5.56
CA ILE A 250 -6.98 10.95 -4.08
C ILE A 250 -5.56 10.99 -3.49
N TRP A 251 -4.59 10.55 -4.27
CA TRP A 251 -3.16 10.45 -4.01
C TRP A 251 -2.44 11.54 -4.78
N GLY A 252 -2.55 12.79 -4.33
CA GLY A 252 -1.87 13.90 -4.99
C GLY A 252 -0.37 13.61 -5.10
N GLU A 253 0.10 13.41 -6.32
CA GLU A 253 1.48 13.66 -6.72
C GLU A 253 1.69 15.17 -6.58
N ASN A 254 1.96 15.62 -5.36
CA ASN A 254 2.48 16.96 -5.15
C ASN A 254 3.99 16.84 -5.24
N ASP A 255 4.50 16.87 -6.47
CA ASP A 255 5.90 17.15 -6.80
C ASP A 255 6.23 18.58 -6.35
N GLY A 256 6.38 18.74 -5.03
CA GLY A 256 7.08 19.83 -4.41
C GLY A 256 8.51 19.37 -4.18
N ALA A 257 9.31 19.36 -5.24
CA ALA A 257 10.75 19.19 -5.18
C ALA A 257 11.40 20.39 -4.46
N HIS A 258 11.27 20.45 -3.13
CA HIS A 258 12.06 21.33 -2.29
C HIS A 258 12.39 20.62 -0.98
N ALA A 259 13.66 20.20 -0.88
CA ALA A 259 14.34 19.62 0.27
C ALA A 259 13.85 18.24 0.76
N GLU A 260 13.94 17.23 -0.10
CA GLU A 260 14.29 15.90 0.40
C GLU A 260 15.77 15.97 0.81
N ASP A 261 16.03 16.27 2.10
CA ASP A 261 17.26 15.81 2.74
C ASP A 261 17.44 14.34 2.32
N GLN A 262 18.60 13.95 1.81
CA GLN A 262 18.86 12.59 1.33
C GLN A 262 18.67 11.58 2.46
N ILE A 263 17.43 11.13 2.67
CA ILE A 263 17.12 10.08 3.63
C ILE A 263 17.62 8.78 3.01
N THR A 264 18.83 8.38 3.40
CA THR A 264 19.39 7.08 3.05
C THR A 264 18.70 6.00 3.87
N PHE A 265 18.12 5.02 3.18
CA PHE A 265 17.58 3.83 3.83
C PHE A 265 18.63 2.74 3.81
N PRO A 266 18.82 2.00 4.91
CA PRO A 266 19.80 0.92 4.95
C PRO A 266 19.37 -0.23 4.03
N ASN A 267 18.06 -0.53 3.98
CA ASN A 267 17.50 -1.64 3.21
C ASN A 267 16.24 -1.22 2.44
N VAL A 268 15.91 -1.94 1.36
CA VAL A 268 14.74 -1.67 0.52
C VAL A 268 13.44 -1.88 1.31
N GLU A 269 13.39 -2.85 2.21
CA GLU A 269 12.24 -3.13 3.08
C GLU A 269 11.93 -1.97 4.03
N GLN A 270 12.96 -1.25 4.49
CA GLN A 270 12.76 -0.07 5.32
C GLN A 270 12.26 1.12 4.50
N LYS A 271 12.74 1.26 3.26
CA LYS A 271 12.22 2.25 2.31
C LYS A 271 10.74 1.97 1.99
N ASP A 272 10.38 0.71 1.76
CA ASP A 272 9.01 0.28 1.51
C ASP A 272 8.06 0.61 2.67
N ALA A 273 8.45 0.24 3.89
CA ALA A 273 7.69 0.56 5.09
C ALA A 273 7.55 2.07 5.30
N PHE A 274 8.61 2.84 5.04
CA PHE A 274 8.59 4.29 5.13
C PHE A 274 7.64 4.92 4.11
N LEU A 275 7.69 4.48 2.86
CA LEU A 275 6.83 4.97 1.80
C LEU A 275 5.34 4.69 2.08
N VAL A 276 5.01 3.48 2.57
CA VAL A 276 3.65 3.13 3.00
C VAL A 276 3.20 4.00 4.16
N PHE A 277 4.05 4.19 5.17
CA PHE A 277 3.73 5.06 6.32
C PHE A 277 3.51 6.52 5.90
N ARG A 278 4.39 7.06 5.04
CA ARG A 278 4.28 8.42 4.49
C ARG A 278 2.97 8.61 3.76
N ALA A 279 2.60 7.68 2.88
CA ALA A 279 1.34 7.71 2.16
C ALA A 279 0.14 7.77 3.11
N LEU A 280 0.13 6.95 4.17
CA LEU A 280 -0.93 6.95 5.17
C LEU A 280 -1.00 8.28 5.93
N CYS A 281 0.14 8.88 6.31
CA CYS A 281 0.17 10.18 6.96
C CYS A 281 -0.39 11.29 6.06
N VAL A 282 -0.04 11.30 4.77
CA VAL A 282 -0.55 12.27 3.79
C VAL A 282 -2.07 12.14 3.65
N LEU A 283 -2.60 10.91 3.58
CA LEU A 283 -4.04 10.67 3.54
C LEU A 283 -4.75 11.12 4.82
N ALA A 284 -4.10 11.00 5.98
CA ALA A 284 -4.64 11.45 7.26
C ALA A 284 -4.70 12.98 7.40
N GLN A 285 -3.86 13.72 6.66
CA GLN A 285 -3.87 15.19 6.63
C GLN A 285 -4.94 15.78 5.72
N LYS A 286 -5.46 15.00 4.76
CA LYS A 286 -6.37 15.52 3.74
C LYS A 286 -7.66 16.08 4.34
N ASP A 287 -8.13 17.22 3.86
CA ASP A 287 -9.37 17.83 4.34
C ASP A 287 -10.57 16.93 4.08
N GLU A 288 -11.58 16.99 4.97
CA GLU A 288 -12.72 16.07 4.96
C GLU A 288 -13.72 16.27 3.80
N GLY A 289 -13.40 17.14 2.82
CA GLY A 289 -14.27 17.46 1.69
C GLY A 289 -15.60 18.10 2.11
N ASP A 290 -16.45 18.42 1.13
CA ASP A 290 -17.80 18.92 1.38
C ASP A 290 -18.73 17.76 1.81
N VAL A 291 -19.37 17.89 2.97
CA VAL A 291 -20.29 16.89 3.53
C VAL A 291 -21.52 16.68 2.63
N ASN A 292 -21.84 17.66 1.77
CA ASN A 292 -22.99 17.61 0.88
C ASN A 292 -22.73 16.86 -0.44
N ASP A 293 -21.50 16.44 -0.75
CA ASP A 293 -21.22 15.65 -1.96
C ASP A 293 -21.42 14.14 -1.67
N PRO A 294 -22.40 13.47 -2.32
CA PRO A 294 -22.61 12.03 -2.17
C PRO A 294 -21.44 11.18 -2.68
N ARG A 295 -20.44 11.76 -3.35
CA ARG A 295 -19.17 11.12 -3.75
C ARG A 295 -18.03 11.39 -2.78
N ASN A 296 -18.28 12.06 -1.65
CA ASN A 296 -17.25 12.38 -0.69
C ASN A 296 -16.77 11.13 0.08
N THR A 297 -15.72 10.51 -0.44
CA THR A 297 -15.01 9.41 0.21
C THR A 297 -13.85 9.90 1.09
N HIS A 298 -13.64 11.23 1.23
CA HIS A 298 -12.48 11.79 1.94
C HIS A 298 -12.50 11.45 3.43
N LEU A 299 -13.67 11.50 4.07
CA LEU A 299 -13.81 11.10 5.47
C LEU A 299 -13.50 9.59 5.66
N ASN A 300 -14.04 8.73 4.80
CA ASN A 300 -13.80 7.28 4.86
C ASN A 300 -12.32 6.95 4.59
N SER A 301 -11.71 7.67 3.64
CA SER A 301 -10.27 7.63 3.36
C SER A 301 -9.47 8.02 4.61
N LYS A 302 -9.80 9.15 5.24
CA LYS A 302 -9.13 9.61 6.46
C LYS A 302 -9.28 8.60 7.60
N MET A 303 -10.49 8.10 7.83
CA MET A 303 -10.77 7.11 8.86
C MET A 303 -9.97 5.83 8.66
N LEU A 304 -9.93 5.31 7.44
CA LEU A 304 -9.15 4.12 7.12
C LEU A 304 -7.64 4.38 7.30
N ALA A 305 -7.14 5.53 6.84
CA ALA A 305 -5.73 5.89 7.00
C ALA A 305 -5.32 5.99 8.48
N LEU A 306 -6.13 6.64 9.32
CA LEU A 306 -5.89 6.72 10.77
C LEU A 306 -5.96 5.33 11.42
N GLU A 307 -6.86 4.46 10.99
CA GLU A 307 -6.95 3.10 11.50
C GLU A 307 -5.71 2.26 11.14
N MET A 308 -5.22 2.39 9.91
CA MET A 308 -3.97 1.74 9.48
C MET A 308 -2.74 2.31 10.20
N LEU A 309 -2.67 3.62 10.41
CA LEU A 309 -1.60 4.25 11.21
C LEU A 309 -1.60 3.76 12.66
N LEU A 310 -2.78 3.68 13.28
CA LEU A 310 -2.93 3.17 14.63
C LEU A 310 -2.45 1.71 14.71
N LEU A 311 -2.82 0.87 13.74
CA LEU A 311 -2.36 -0.52 13.66
C LEU A 311 -0.82 -0.62 13.62
N VAL A 312 -0.17 0.19 12.78
CA VAL A 312 1.30 0.20 12.66
C VAL A 312 1.95 0.64 13.98
N LEU A 313 1.43 1.68 14.62
CA LEU A 313 2.00 2.19 15.88
C LEU A 313 1.73 1.27 17.07
N GLN A 314 0.56 0.61 17.12
CA GLN A 314 0.26 -0.40 18.13
C GLN A 314 1.21 -1.59 18.05
N ASN A 315 1.59 -2.00 16.83
CA ASN A 315 2.53 -3.11 16.61
C ASN A 315 3.97 -2.66 16.37
N SER A 316 4.31 -1.39 16.63
CA SER A 316 5.65 -0.86 16.30
C SER A 316 6.75 -1.54 17.10
N SER A 317 7.72 -2.14 16.41
CA SER A 317 8.98 -2.64 16.97
C SER A 317 9.94 -1.53 17.38
N THR A 318 10.97 -1.91 18.14
CA THR A 318 12.10 -1.05 18.50
C THR A 318 12.89 -0.57 17.29
N THR A 319 12.94 -1.35 16.20
CA THR A 319 13.55 -0.94 14.92
C THR A 319 12.83 0.27 14.34
N LEU A 320 11.49 0.25 14.31
CA LEU A 320 10.69 1.39 13.85
C LEU A 320 10.83 2.59 14.79
N GLN A 321 10.83 2.35 16.11
CA GLN A 321 10.92 3.40 17.12
C GLN A 321 12.22 4.20 17.04
N ASN A 322 13.34 3.53 16.78
CA ASN A 322 14.66 4.17 16.73
C ASN A 322 15.04 4.67 15.33
N ALA A 323 14.31 4.27 14.29
CA ALA A 323 14.64 4.69 12.93
C ALA A 323 14.42 6.21 12.74
N GLN A 324 15.50 6.94 12.49
CA GLN A 324 15.51 8.39 12.26
C GLN A 324 14.51 8.84 11.17
N PRO A 325 14.38 8.14 10.00
CA PRO A 325 13.40 8.51 8.98
C PRO A 325 11.95 8.52 9.50
N PHE A 326 11.56 7.49 10.26
CA PHE A 326 10.22 7.37 10.81
C PHE A 326 9.98 8.43 11.90
N THR A 327 10.97 8.66 12.76
CA THR A 327 10.89 9.70 13.79
C THR A 327 10.68 11.09 13.17
N LEU A 328 11.42 11.43 12.13
CA LEU A 328 11.28 12.70 11.41
C LEU A 328 9.92 12.82 10.74
N LEU A 329 9.45 11.75 10.11
CA LEU A 329 8.14 11.70 9.46
C LEU A 329 6.99 11.82 10.48
N ILE A 330 7.10 11.18 11.65
CA ILE A 330 6.13 11.32 12.73
C ILE A 330 6.07 12.79 13.19
N ARG A 331 7.22 13.42 13.42
CA ARG A 331 7.29 14.83 13.84
C ARG A 331 6.69 15.78 12.81
N LYS A 332 7.14 15.70 11.55
CA LYS A 332 6.80 16.66 10.49
C LYS A 332 5.42 16.41 9.87
N SER A 333 4.95 15.17 9.84
CA SER A 333 3.75 14.78 9.11
C SER A 333 2.63 14.26 10.02
N LEU A 334 2.90 13.26 10.86
CA LEU A 334 1.85 12.65 11.68
C LEU A 334 1.35 13.59 12.77
N CYS A 335 2.24 14.21 13.55
CA CYS A 335 1.85 15.13 14.62
C CYS A 335 1.05 16.32 14.06
N VAL A 336 1.46 16.87 12.92
CA VAL A 336 0.72 17.94 12.23
C VAL A 336 -0.67 17.46 11.79
N ALA A 337 -0.78 16.23 11.27
CA ALA A 337 -2.07 15.63 10.90
C ALA A 337 -3.00 15.51 12.11
N LEU A 338 -2.49 15.00 13.23
CA LEU A 338 -3.27 14.84 14.46
C LEU A 338 -3.74 16.20 15.00
N SER A 339 -2.86 17.21 14.99
CA SER A 339 -3.22 18.55 15.43
C SER A 339 -4.31 19.19 14.58
N ARG A 340 -4.18 19.11 13.25
CA ARG A 340 -5.22 19.62 12.33
C ARG A 340 -6.54 18.90 12.48
N ASN A 341 -6.50 17.57 12.67
CA ASN A 341 -7.70 16.77 12.84
C ASN A 341 -8.43 17.13 14.16
N ALA A 342 -7.68 17.39 15.24
CA ALA A 342 -8.26 17.80 16.53
C ALA A 342 -8.84 19.23 16.51
N VAL A 343 -8.21 20.16 15.80
CA VAL A 343 -8.73 21.54 15.66
C VAL A 343 -9.91 21.61 14.69
N SER A 344 -9.85 20.89 13.56
CA SER A 344 -10.97 20.80 12.61
C SER A 344 -12.20 20.18 13.25
N SER A 345 -12.04 19.24 14.19
CA SER A 345 -13.17 18.70 14.95
C SER A 345 -13.86 19.76 15.81
N ASN A 346 -13.09 20.66 16.43
CA ASN A 346 -13.63 21.68 17.33
C ASN A 346 -14.52 22.69 16.61
N VAL A 347 -14.18 23.06 15.37
CA VAL A 347 -14.97 24.02 14.57
C VAL A 347 -16.24 23.39 14.00
N LYS A 348 -16.19 22.11 13.57
CA LYS A 348 -17.33 21.43 12.92
C LYS A 348 -18.35 20.84 13.89
N VAL A 349 -17.95 20.55 15.14
CA VAL A 349 -18.88 20.10 16.19
C VAL A 349 -19.93 21.17 16.51
N CYS A 350 -19.58 22.46 16.38
CA CYS A 350 -20.52 23.56 16.53
C CYS A 350 -21.58 23.64 15.40
N GLN A 351 -21.43 22.85 14.31
CA GLN A 351 -22.30 22.88 13.13
C GLN A 351 -23.09 21.58 12.89
N GLY A 352 -23.17 20.65 13.86
CA GLY A 352 -24.12 19.52 13.82
C GLY A 352 -23.66 18.23 13.13
N SER A 353 -22.40 18.13 12.66
CA SER A 353 -21.82 16.87 12.11
C SER A 353 -21.15 16.03 13.21
N PHE A 354 -21.89 15.68 14.26
CA PHE A 354 -21.34 15.19 15.54
C PHE A 354 -20.70 13.79 15.45
N THR A 355 -21.31 12.84 14.74
CA THR A 355 -20.92 11.41 14.81
C THR A 355 -19.65 11.08 14.03
N SER A 356 -19.45 11.72 12.87
CA SER A 356 -18.30 11.45 11.99
C SER A 356 -17.01 12.06 12.53
N VAL A 357 -17.11 13.29 13.03
CA VAL A 357 -16.00 14.06 13.58
C VAL A 357 -15.50 13.44 14.89
N LYS A 358 -16.41 12.93 15.72
CA LYS A 358 -16.08 12.18 16.95
C LYS A 358 -15.18 10.97 16.67
N ARG A 359 -15.49 10.18 15.63
CA ARG A 359 -14.69 9.00 15.27
C ARG A 359 -13.26 9.34 14.83
N VAL A 360 -13.09 10.45 14.09
CA VAL A 360 -11.75 10.94 13.67
C VAL A 360 -10.94 11.38 14.88
N PHE A 361 -11.59 12.10 15.81
CA PHE A 361 -10.97 12.56 17.06
C PHE A 361 -10.52 11.39 17.95
N GLU A 362 -11.40 10.43 18.21
CA GLU A 362 -11.08 9.23 19.02
C GLU A 362 -9.87 8.46 18.46
N LYS A 363 -9.82 8.27 17.13
CA LYS A 363 -8.68 7.61 16.48
C LYS A 363 -7.41 8.45 16.56
N SER A 364 -7.50 9.76 16.38
CA SER A 364 -6.36 10.67 16.49
C SER A 364 -5.78 10.68 17.91
N LEU A 365 -6.64 10.67 18.92
CA LEU A 365 -6.23 10.60 20.33
C LEU A 365 -5.62 9.23 20.66
N ALA A 366 -6.20 8.13 20.17
CA ALA A 366 -5.63 6.79 20.33
C ALA A 366 -4.21 6.69 19.72
N ILE A 367 -3.99 7.29 18.55
CA ILE A 367 -2.65 7.39 17.94
C ILE A 367 -1.72 8.20 18.85
N PHE A 368 -2.17 9.34 19.36
CA PHE A 368 -1.37 10.17 20.25
C PHE A 368 -0.93 9.42 21.52
N VAL A 369 -1.81 8.62 22.13
CA VAL A 369 -1.45 7.77 23.26
C VAL A 369 -0.35 6.77 22.90
N GLN A 370 -0.43 6.14 21.71
CA GLN A 370 0.65 5.24 21.26
C GLN A 370 1.97 5.98 21.04
N LEU A 371 1.92 7.22 20.55
CA LEU A 371 3.11 8.07 20.41
C LEU A 371 3.70 8.46 21.78
N LEU A 372 2.85 8.74 22.77
CA LEU A 372 3.28 9.01 24.15
C LEU A 372 3.92 7.80 24.83
N ASP A 373 3.41 6.61 24.58
CA ASP A 373 3.94 5.38 25.18
C ASP A 373 5.29 5.01 24.56
N LYS A 374 5.39 5.03 23.23
CA LYS A 374 6.53 4.43 22.50
C LYS A 374 7.53 5.43 21.92
N PHE A 375 7.14 6.68 21.67
CA PHE A 375 7.96 7.69 20.98
C PHE A 375 8.28 8.92 21.85
N LYS A 376 7.96 8.88 23.16
CA LYS A 376 8.11 10.01 24.09
C LYS A 376 9.46 10.70 24.03
N VAL A 377 10.53 9.91 24.00
CA VAL A 377 11.92 10.43 24.02
C VAL A 377 12.19 11.30 22.80
N HIS A 378 11.57 10.97 21.67
CA HIS A 378 11.75 11.66 20.40
C HIS A 378 10.77 12.81 20.19
N LEU A 379 9.68 12.92 20.95
CA LEU A 379 8.56 13.84 20.64
C LEU A 379 8.31 14.92 21.69
N LYS A 380 9.28 15.26 22.54
CA LYS A 380 9.08 16.18 23.69
C LYS A 380 8.39 17.51 23.30
N LEU A 381 8.89 18.19 22.27
CA LEU A 381 8.33 19.46 21.80
C LEU A 381 6.93 19.28 21.21
N GLN A 382 6.73 18.23 20.40
CA GLN A 382 5.45 17.93 19.76
C GLN A 382 4.38 17.55 20.78
N ILE A 383 4.77 16.83 21.83
CA ILE A 383 3.91 16.49 22.97
C ILE A 383 3.50 17.76 23.70
N GLU A 384 4.44 18.67 23.98
CA GLU A 384 4.13 19.94 24.63
C GLU A 384 3.12 20.76 23.82
N VAL A 385 3.35 20.91 22.51
CA VAL A 385 2.44 21.59 21.59
C VAL A 385 1.06 20.93 21.60
N PHE A 386 1.00 19.59 21.53
CA PHE A 386 -0.27 18.87 21.54
C PHE A 386 -1.04 19.08 22.85
N PHE A 387 -0.37 19.04 24.00
CA PHE A 387 -1.01 19.29 25.29
C PHE A 387 -1.52 20.74 25.39
N LYS A 388 -0.72 21.72 25.01
CA LYS A 388 -1.09 23.14 25.08
C LYS A 388 -2.18 23.51 24.08
N GLU A 389 -1.99 23.21 22.82
CA GLU A 389 -2.86 23.68 21.74
C GLU A 389 -4.14 22.87 21.57
N ILE A 390 -4.15 21.60 22.00
CA ILE A 390 -5.29 20.71 21.77
C ILE A 390 -5.95 20.32 23.08
N ILE A 391 -5.24 19.64 23.98
CA ILE A 391 -5.84 19.10 25.20
C ILE A 391 -6.32 20.24 26.11
N ILE A 392 -5.44 21.17 26.47
CA ILE A 392 -5.76 22.29 27.36
C ILE A 392 -6.77 23.22 26.67
N SER A 393 -6.54 23.58 25.41
CA SER A 393 -7.47 24.40 24.64
C SER A 393 -8.89 23.80 24.58
N MET A 394 -9.03 22.48 24.41
CA MET A 394 -10.33 21.81 24.41
C MET A 394 -10.99 21.78 25.79
N LEU A 395 -10.22 21.55 26.85
CA LEU A 395 -10.74 21.54 28.22
C LEU A 395 -11.21 22.94 28.65
N GLU A 396 -10.46 23.98 28.29
CA GLU A 396 -10.77 25.37 28.60
C GLU A 396 -11.87 25.96 27.71
N SER A 397 -11.98 25.52 26.46
CA SER A 397 -12.99 26.05 25.55
C SER A 397 -14.42 25.78 26.01
N SER A 398 -15.22 26.83 26.11
CA SER A 398 -16.65 26.76 26.42
C SER A 398 -17.51 26.24 25.26
N SER A 399 -16.96 26.18 24.05
CA SER A 399 -17.65 25.67 22.86
C SER A 399 -17.48 24.15 22.64
N CYS A 400 -16.63 23.49 23.42
CA CYS A 400 -16.38 22.06 23.32
C CYS A 400 -17.41 21.24 24.11
N SER A 401 -17.98 20.20 23.50
CA SER A 401 -19.02 19.38 24.15
C SER A 401 -18.47 18.57 25.33
N PHE A 402 -19.34 18.29 26.31
CA PHE A 402 -18.98 17.50 27.49
C PHE A 402 -18.40 16.12 27.11
N GLU A 403 -18.95 15.46 26.10
CA GLU A 403 -18.45 14.15 25.64
C GLU A 403 -16.99 14.21 25.15
N HIS A 404 -16.58 15.27 24.44
CA HIS A 404 -15.20 15.40 24.00
C HIS A 404 -14.25 15.66 25.16
N LYS A 405 -14.64 16.53 26.10
CA LYS A 405 -13.88 16.74 27.34
C LYS A 405 -13.74 15.44 28.13
N TRP A 406 -14.82 14.65 28.21
CA TRP A 406 -14.82 13.35 28.86
C TRP A 406 -13.91 12.33 28.18
N ILE A 407 -13.94 12.24 26.84
CA ILE A 407 -13.04 11.35 26.07
C ILE A 407 -11.58 11.72 26.32
N VAL A 408 -11.26 13.02 26.28
CA VAL A 408 -9.90 13.51 26.56
C VAL A 408 -9.47 13.14 27.98
N LEU A 409 -10.31 13.44 28.98
CA LEU A 409 -10.05 13.13 30.39
C LEU A 409 -9.95 11.64 30.71
N HIS A 410 -10.63 10.78 29.96
CA HIS A 410 -10.58 9.34 30.17
C HIS A 410 -9.37 8.68 29.48
N THR A 411 -8.84 9.32 28.43
CA THR A 411 -7.80 8.74 27.58
C THR A 411 -6.39 9.17 27.99
N ILE A 412 -6.26 10.34 28.62
CA ILE A 412 -5.02 10.84 29.26
C ILE A 412 -4.98 10.30 30.68
#